data_AF-A0A9P7BMJ4-F1
#
_entry.id   AF-A0A9P7BMJ4-F1
#
_cell.length_a   1.000
_cell.length_b   1.000
_cell.length_c   1.000
_cell.angle_alpha   90.00
_cell.angle_beta   90.00
_cell.angle_gamma   90.00
#
_symmetry.space_group_name_H-M   'P 1'
#
loop_
_entity.id
_entity.type
_entity.pdbx_description
1 polymer ?
#
loop_
_entity_poly.entity_id
_entity_poly.type
_entity_poly.pdbx_seq_one_letter_code
_entity_poly.pdbx_strand_id
1 'polypeptide(L)'
;MRPSGGWSEKGTPAIVTTPSTRAISDTVLGVISARFVVSMELRNPQKEWSKRIKVDYGNRKRKAPDVMDNASIHTAKEIDELITKRGYKSIYLPPYSPELTPIEQFWAIVKNKVKRSRFEDKEDLFTRITEACNSVPPNHLHAFVQHSVNVFEKCLNGEPI
;
A
#
# COMPACT_ATOMS: atom_id res chain seq x y z
N MET A 1 7.77 -13.69 1.74
CA MET A 1 8.25 -13.76 3.13
C MET A 1 9.73 -13.45 3.11
N ARG A 2 10.32 -12.68 4.05
CA ARG A 2 11.80 -12.63 4.12
C ARG A 2 12.24 -14.06 4.43
N PRO A 3 13.25 -14.63 3.75
CA PRO A 3 13.83 -15.89 4.17
C PRO A 3 14.17 -15.76 5.65
N SER A 4 13.71 -16.69 6.47
CA SER A 4 14.22 -16.83 7.82
C SER A 4 15.73 -17.03 7.68
N GLY A 5 16.51 -16.06 8.17
CA GLY A 5 17.95 -16.24 8.28
C GLY A 5 18.23 -17.45 9.17
N GLY A 6 19.24 -18.23 8.81
CA GLY A 6 19.71 -19.37 9.58
C GLY A 6 21.21 -19.28 9.74
N TRP A 7 21.72 -19.77 10.86
CA TRP A 7 23.15 -19.97 11.06
C TRP A 7 23.47 -21.43 10.73
N SER A 8 24.56 -21.65 10.02
CA SER A 8 25.10 -22.98 9.75
C SER A 8 26.61 -22.97 9.94
N GLU A 9 27.19 -24.15 10.14
CA GLU A 9 28.64 -24.28 10.20
C GLU A 9 29.28 -23.90 8.87
N LYS A 10 30.49 -23.34 8.94
CA LYS A 10 31.22 -22.89 7.76
C LYS A 10 31.43 -24.07 6.79
N GLY A 11 30.92 -23.93 5.57
CA GLY A 11 30.96 -24.98 4.54
C GLY A 11 29.69 -25.82 4.44
N THR A 12 28.68 -25.58 5.28
CA THR A 12 27.37 -26.24 5.20
C THR A 12 26.26 -25.26 4.82
N PRO A 13 25.27 -25.64 3.99
CA PRO A 13 24.12 -24.80 3.70
C PRO A 13 23.25 -24.60 4.95
N ALA A 14 22.81 -23.36 5.18
CA ALA A 14 21.75 -23.09 6.15
C ALA A 14 20.40 -23.56 5.58
N ILE A 15 19.89 -24.68 6.10
CA ILE A 15 18.58 -25.22 5.73
C ILE A 15 17.55 -24.73 6.75
N VAL A 16 16.55 -23.99 6.27
CA VAL A 16 15.43 -23.57 7.11
C VAL A 16 14.12 -24.05 6.49
N THR A 17 13.37 -24.84 7.26
CA THR A 17 12.05 -25.30 6.86
C THR A 17 11.02 -24.21 7.15
N THR A 18 10.49 -23.58 6.11
CA THR A 18 9.36 -22.65 6.24
C THR A 18 8.07 -23.36 5.88
N PRO A 19 7.06 -23.41 6.78
CA PRO A 19 5.75 -23.94 6.42
C PRO A 19 5.15 -23.09 5.30
N SER A 20 4.95 -23.67 4.12
CA SER A 20 4.24 -23.04 3.00
C SER A 20 2.78 -23.44 3.05
N THR A 21 1.98 -22.74 3.85
CA THR A 21 0.52 -22.83 3.74
C THR A 21 0.05 -21.88 2.65
N ARG A 22 -0.93 -22.30 1.85
CA ARG A 22 -1.73 -21.39 1.01
C ARG A 22 -2.60 -20.57 1.97
N ALA A 23 -2.00 -19.54 2.54
CA ALA A 23 -2.65 -18.68 3.51
C ALA A 23 -3.79 -17.91 2.84
N ILE A 24 -4.87 -17.72 3.60
CA ILE A 24 -5.96 -16.84 3.22
C ILE A 24 -5.39 -15.42 3.22
N SER A 25 -5.45 -14.74 2.07
CA SER A 25 -4.96 -13.38 1.92
C SER A 25 -6.08 -12.38 2.15
N ASP A 26 -5.91 -11.46 3.10
CA ASP A 26 -6.74 -10.26 3.19
C ASP A 26 -6.20 -9.19 2.24
N THR A 27 -7.11 -8.49 1.56
CA THR A 27 -6.79 -7.38 0.66
C THR A 27 -7.03 -6.06 1.38
N VAL A 28 -6.02 -5.17 1.36
CA VAL A 28 -6.19 -3.79 1.84
C VAL A 28 -6.25 -2.86 0.63
N LEU A 29 -7.31 -2.06 0.54
CA LEU A 29 -7.43 -0.97 -0.43
C LEU A 29 -7.15 0.34 0.29
N GLY A 30 -6.30 1.18 -0.29
CA GLY A 30 -5.88 2.44 0.33
C GLY A 30 -5.89 3.58 -0.66
N VAL A 31 -6.22 4.76 -0.17
CA VAL A 31 -6.10 6.03 -0.89
C VAL A 31 -5.39 7.01 0.03
N ILE A 32 -4.31 7.63 -0.45
CA ILE A 32 -3.53 8.60 0.30
C ILE A 32 -3.45 9.92 -0.44
N SER A 33 -3.20 11.00 0.30
CA SER A 33 -2.81 12.30 -0.21
C SER A 33 -1.47 12.69 0.42
N ALA A 34 -0.85 13.75 -0.09
CA ALA A 34 0.38 14.31 0.48
C ALA A 34 0.24 14.81 1.94
N ARG A 35 -0.99 14.88 2.48
CA ARG A 35 -1.25 15.41 3.83
C ARG A 35 -1.88 14.41 4.78
N PHE A 36 -2.62 13.45 4.25
CA PHE A 36 -3.41 12.51 5.04
C PHE A 36 -3.81 11.27 4.25
N VAL A 37 -4.07 10.18 4.95
CA VAL A 37 -4.74 9.00 4.39
C VAL A 37 -6.22 9.35 4.18
N VAL A 38 -6.70 9.20 2.95
CA VAL A 38 -8.07 9.56 2.55
C VAL A 38 -9.06 8.47 2.93
N SER A 39 -8.69 7.22 2.67
CA SER A 39 -9.50 6.05 2.96
C SER A 39 -8.62 4.81 3.03
N MET A 40 -9.02 3.87 3.87
CA MET A 40 -8.35 2.59 4.01
C MET A 40 -9.40 1.53 4.34
N GLU A 41 -9.43 0.43 3.60
CA GLU A 41 -10.48 -0.58 3.68
C GLU A 41 -9.86 -1.98 3.62
N LEU A 42 -10.15 -2.80 4.64
CA LEU A 42 -9.77 -4.22 4.64
C LEU A 42 -10.93 -5.04 4.06
N ARG A 43 -10.58 -5.95 3.15
CA ARG A 43 -11.50 -6.88 2.50
C ARG A 43 -11.00 -8.30 2.70
N ASN A 44 -11.81 -9.12 3.35
CA ASN A 44 -11.53 -10.54 3.52
C ASN A 44 -12.32 -11.33 2.45
N PRO A 45 -11.67 -12.12 1.60
CA PRO A 45 -12.37 -12.84 0.52
C PRO A 45 -13.30 -13.96 1.02
N GLN A 46 -13.12 -14.44 2.25
CA GLN A 46 -13.96 -15.50 2.83
C GLN A 46 -15.13 -14.96 3.66
N LYS A 47 -15.15 -13.65 3.93
CA LYS A 47 -16.21 -13.01 4.70
C LYS A 47 -16.82 -11.90 3.86
N GLU A 48 -18.15 -11.90 3.69
CA GLU A 48 -18.86 -10.85 2.94
C GLU A 48 -18.97 -9.52 3.71
N TRP A 49 -17.91 -9.10 4.38
CA TRP A 49 -17.83 -7.78 5.00
C TRP A 49 -16.50 -7.11 4.69
N SER A 50 -16.57 -5.79 4.56
CA SER A 50 -15.40 -4.92 4.56
C SER A 50 -15.44 -4.04 5.80
N LYS A 51 -14.26 -3.67 6.29
CA LYS A 51 -14.15 -2.76 7.44
C LYS A 51 -13.26 -1.61 7.06
N ARG A 52 -13.85 -0.42 7.16
CA ARG A 52 -13.11 0.83 7.02
C ARG A 52 -12.19 0.98 8.22
N ILE A 53 -10.92 1.16 7.93
CA ILE A 53 -9.90 1.51 8.90
C ILE A 53 -10.09 3.01 9.16
N LYS A 54 -10.45 3.35 10.41
CA LYS A 54 -10.55 4.74 10.84
C LYS A 54 -9.13 5.30 10.90
N VAL A 55 -8.82 6.22 10.00
CA VAL A 55 -7.57 6.97 10.02
C VAL A 55 -7.91 8.42 10.31
N ASP A 56 -7.33 8.97 11.37
CA ASP A 56 -7.68 10.28 11.91
C ASP A 56 -6.86 11.38 11.24
N TYR A 57 -7.43 12.13 10.27
CA TYR A 57 -6.77 13.30 9.69
C TYR A 57 -7.73 14.33 9.02
N GLY A 58 -7.60 15.60 9.44
CA GLY A 58 -7.67 16.84 8.62
C GLY A 58 -8.92 17.16 7.76
N ASN A 59 -9.76 18.09 8.24
CA ASN A 59 -11.03 18.55 7.64
C ASN A 59 -10.97 19.38 6.33
N ARG A 60 -9.99 19.24 5.43
CA ARG A 60 -9.99 19.99 4.15
C ARG A 60 -9.72 19.12 2.94
N LYS A 61 -10.81 18.67 2.30
CA LYS A 61 -10.80 18.04 0.98
C LYS A 61 -10.86 19.13 -0.09
N ARG A 62 -9.72 19.51 -0.66
CA ARG A 62 -9.71 20.20 -1.97
C ARG A 62 -9.79 19.13 -3.05
N LYS A 63 -10.56 19.37 -4.10
CA LYS A 63 -10.61 18.47 -5.26
C LYS A 63 -9.22 18.44 -5.90
N ALA A 64 -8.65 17.24 -5.98
CA ALA A 64 -7.40 16.94 -6.68
C ALA A 64 -7.68 15.79 -7.66
N PRO A 65 -6.90 15.64 -8.73
CA PRO A 65 -7.00 14.46 -9.59
C PRO A 65 -6.72 13.18 -8.81
N ASP A 66 -7.42 12.10 -9.16
CA ASP A 66 -7.15 10.76 -8.65
C ASP A 66 -6.06 10.13 -9.52
N VAL A 67 -4.91 9.82 -8.93
CA VAL A 67 -3.79 9.17 -9.61
C VAL A 67 -3.85 7.67 -9.33
N MET A 68 -3.92 6.85 -10.38
CA MET A 68 -4.02 5.39 -10.28
C MET A 68 -2.95 4.71 -11.14
N ASP A 69 -2.53 3.52 -10.75
CA ASP A 69 -1.70 2.68 -11.61
C ASP A 69 -2.54 2.12 -12.77
N ASN A 70 -1.86 1.58 -13.78
CA ASN A 70 -2.51 1.09 -15.00
C ASN A 70 -3.07 -0.33 -14.84
N ALA A 71 -3.55 -0.71 -13.65
CA ALA A 71 -4.18 -2.01 -13.47
C ALA A 71 -5.53 -2.06 -14.19
N SER A 72 -5.87 -3.21 -14.78
CA SER A 72 -7.11 -3.38 -15.57
C SER A 72 -8.38 -3.08 -14.78
N ILE A 73 -8.35 -3.21 -13.46
CA ILE A 73 -9.44 -2.87 -12.55
C ILE A 73 -9.69 -1.36 -12.43
N HIS A 74 -8.69 -0.53 -12.74
CA HIS A 74 -8.79 0.93 -12.67
C HIS A 74 -9.22 1.53 -14.01
N THR A 75 -8.83 0.92 -15.13
CA THR A 75 -9.10 1.43 -16.48
C THR A 75 -10.50 1.07 -17.03
N ALA A 76 -11.38 0.53 -16.19
CA ALA A 76 -12.75 0.23 -16.59
C ALA A 76 -13.54 1.52 -16.81
N LYS A 77 -14.25 1.61 -17.93
CA LYS A 77 -14.97 2.84 -18.35
C LYS A 77 -15.97 3.30 -17.29
N GLU A 78 -16.63 2.36 -16.63
CA GLU A 78 -17.60 2.64 -15.56
C GLU A 78 -16.95 3.36 -14.37
N ILE A 79 -15.68 3.07 -14.08
CA ILE A 79 -14.93 3.72 -12.99
C ILE A 79 -14.65 5.18 -13.34
N ASP A 80 -14.19 5.45 -14.56
CA ASP A 80 -13.94 6.82 -15.04
C ASP A 80 -15.20 7.69 -15.05
N GLU A 81 -16.33 7.11 -15.48
CA GLU A 81 -17.63 7.79 -15.47
C GLU A 81 -18.05 8.15 -14.03
N LEU A 82 -17.86 7.24 -13.07
CA LEU A 82 -18.16 7.48 -11.65
C LEU A 82 -17.29 8.57 -11.03
N ILE A 83 -15.99 8.60 -11.36
CA ILE A 83 -15.03 9.61 -10.89
C ILE A 83 -15.40 10.98 -11.47
N THR A 84 -15.62 11.03 -12.78
CA THR A 84 -15.95 12.27 -13.51
C THR A 84 -17.29 12.85 -13.04
N LYS A 85 -18.30 12.00 -12.81
CA LYS A 85 -19.62 12.42 -12.27
C LYS A 85 -19.52 13.08 -10.89
N ARG A 86 -18.52 12.71 -10.09
CA ARG A 86 -18.22 13.36 -8.79
C ARG A 86 -17.39 14.64 -8.94
N GLY A 87 -16.99 14.98 -10.17
CA GLY A 87 -16.20 16.15 -10.52
C GLY A 87 -14.72 16.01 -10.20
N TYR A 88 -14.19 14.78 -10.22
CA TYR A 88 -12.78 14.46 -10.16
C TYR A 88 -12.26 14.15 -11.57
N LYS A 89 -10.94 14.09 -11.74
CA LYS A 89 -10.28 13.65 -12.97
C LYS A 89 -9.37 12.47 -12.64
N SER A 90 -9.42 11.43 -13.46
CA SER A 90 -8.49 10.29 -13.37
C SER A 90 -7.19 10.60 -14.10
N ILE A 91 -6.06 10.25 -13.50
CA ILE A 91 -4.73 10.25 -14.13
C ILE A 91 -4.17 8.84 -13.98
N TYR A 92 -3.89 8.19 -15.12
CA TYR A 92 -3.31 6.86 -15.16
C TYR A 92 -1.81 6.94 -15.37
N LEU A 93 -1.06 6.26 -14.51
CA LEU A 93 0.40 6.18 -14.62
C LEU A 93 0.81 5.20 -15.73
N PRO A 94 2.02 5.32 -16.30
CA PRO A 94 2.55 4.32 -17.21
C PRO A 94 2.59 2.92 -16.57
N PRO A 95 2.47 1.83 -17.37
CA PRO A 95 2.63 0.48 -16.86
C PRO A 95 3.94 0.29 -16.08
N TYR A 96 3.91 -0.57 -15.06
CA TYR A 96 5.09 -0.99 -14.31
C TYR A 96 5.95 0.15 -13.73
N SER A 97 5.33 1.27 -13.35
CA SER A 97 6.02 2.45 -12.76
C SER A 97 5.69 2.64 -11.27
N PRO A 98 6.03 1.69 -10.39
CA PRO A 98 5.70 1.77 -8.96
C PRO A 98 6.33 2.97 -8.24
N GLU A 99 7.42 3.52 -8.76
CA GLU A 99 8.10 4.70 -8.22
C GLU A 99 7.26 5.97 -8.37
N LEU A 100 6.38 5.99 -9.38
CA LEU A 100 5.40 7.05 -9.61
C LEU A 100 4.12 6.88 -8.79
N THR A 101 4.00 5.78 -8.04
CA THR A 101 2.82 5.46 -7.21
C THR A 101 3.16 5.65 -5.72
N PRO A 102 2.88 6.83 -5.12
CA PRO A 102 3.36 7.15 -3.76
C PRO A 102 2.87 6.17 -2.68
N ILE A 103 1.73 5.53 -2.89
CA ILE A 103 1.17 4.58 -1.92
C ILE A 103 2.02 3.32 -1.77
N GLU A 104 2.90 2.98 -2.72
CA GLU A 104 3.80 1.84 -2.58
C GLU A 104 4.80 2.01 -1.44
N GLN A 105 5.30 3.22 -1.21
CA GLN A 105 6.16 3.52 -0.06
C GLN A 105 5.38 3.43 1.26
N PHE A 106 4.13 3.91 1.28
CA PHE A 106 3.24 3.72 2.42
C PHE A 106 3.07 2.24 2.74
N TRP A 107 2.81 1.41 1.72
CA TRP A 107 2.70 -0.04 1.88
C TRP A 107 3.99 -0.68 2.34
N ALA A 108 5.16 -0.21 1.90
CA ALA A 108 6.43 -0.73 2.39
C ALA A 108 6.57 -0.55 3.92
N ILE A 109 6.17 0.61 4.47
CA ILE A 109 6.18 0.84 5.92
C ILE A 109 5.16 -0.06 6.63
N VAL A 110 3.92 -0.10 6.15
CA VAL A 110 2.85 -0.91 6.76
C VAL A 110 3.24 -2.40 6.76
N LYS A 111 3.67 -2.93 5.61
CA LYS A 111 4.11 -4.33 5.46
C LYS A 111 5.27 -4.64 6.40
N ASN A 112 6.22 -3.71 6.58
CA ASN A 112 7.34 -3.92 7.48
C ASN A 112 6.92 -3.95 8.95
N LYS A 113 5.92 -3.15 9.36
CA LYS A 113 5.39 -3.20 10.73
C LYS A 113 4.60 -4.47 11.00
N VAL A 114 3.73 -4.88 10.09
CA VAL A 114 2.92 -6.10 10.23
C VAL A 114 3.80 -7.37 10.35
N LYS A 115 4.97 -7.39 9.68
CA LYS A 115 5.90 -8.52 9.66
C LYS A 115 6.78 -8.67 10.91
N ARG A 116 6.92 -7.64 11.76
CA ARG A 116 8.02 -7.57 12.76
C ARG A 116 7.86 -8.49 13.98
N SER A 117 6.68 -9.01 14.25
CA SER A 117 6.41 -9.81 15.45
C SER A 117 5.45 -10.96 15.18
N ARG A 118 5.50 -12.02 16.00
CA ARG A 118 4.41 -13.00 16.08
C ARG A 118 3.14 -12.29 16.57
N PHE A 119 1.98 -12.79 16.17
CA PHE A 119 0.72 -12.34 16.76
C PHE A 119 0.70 -12.71 18.24
N GLU A 120 0.28 -11.79 19.09
CA GLU A 120 -0.10 -12.12 20.45
C GLU A 120 -1.43 -12.90 20.44
N ASP A 121 -1.70 -13.71 21.46
CA ASP A 121 -2.84 -14.63 21.49
C ASP A 121 -4.22 -13.94 21.32
N LYS A 122 -4.29 -12.62 21.57
CA LYS A 122 -5.50 -11.80 21.44
C LYS A 122 -5.48 -10.80 20.28
N GLU A 123 -4.40 -10.76 19.50
CA GLU A 123 -4.24 -9.78 18.44
C GLU A 123 -4.79 -10.30 17.11
N ASP A 124 -5.71 -9.54 16.51
CA ASP A 124 -6.24 -9.82 15.18
C ASP A 124 -5.44 -9.07 14.11
N LEU A 125 -5.33 -9.67 12.92
CA LEU A 125 -4.67 -9.09 11.75
C LEU A 125 -5.27 -7.72 11.39
N PHE A 126 -6.58 -7.53 11.55
CA PHE A 126 -7.22 -6.25 11.34
C PHE A 126 -6.68 -5.15 12.25
N THR A 127 -6.52 -5.45 13.55
CA THR A 127 -6.03 -4.49 14.54
C THR A 127 -4.60 -4.10 14.23
N ARG A 128 -3.75 -5.09 13.92
CA ARG A 128 -2.35 -4.85 13.55
C ARG A 128 -2.20 -4.00 12.29
N ILE A 129 -2.99 -4.28 11.24
CA ILE A 129 -2.98 -3.46 10.02
C ILE A 129 -3.44 -2.03 10.33
N THR A 130 -4.49 -1.89 11.15
CA THR A 130 -5.02 -0.58 11.56
C THR A 130 -3.96 0.25 12.29
N GLU A 131 -3.29 -0.34 13.28
CA GLU A 131 -2.21 0.30 14.02
C GLU A 131 -1.02 0.62 13.12
N ALA A 132 -0.64 -0.29 12.23
CA ALA A 132 0.43 -0.06 11.27
C ALA A 132 0.11 1.14 10.36
N CYS A 133 -1.11 1.25 9.84
CA CYS A 133 -1.56 2.39 9.05
C CYS A 133 -1.56 3.70 9.84
N ASN A 134 -2.09 3.70 11.07
CA ASN A 134 -2.15 4.89 11.93
C ASN A 134 -0.76 5.35 12.42
N SER A 135 0.20 4.44 12.45
CA SER A 135 1.56 4.72 12.90
C SER A 135 2.47 5.33 11.82
N VAL A 136 1.96 5.56 10.60
CA VAL A 136 2.71 6.26 9.54
C VAL A 136 2.63 7.77 9.80
N PRO A 137 3.77 8.44 10.05
CA PRO A 137 3.77 9.88 10.33
C PRO A 137 3.24 10.71 9.15
N PRO A 138 2.46 11.79 9.38
CA PRO A 138 1.91 12.62 8.30
C PRO A 138 2.98 13.25 7.38
N ASN A 139 4.14 13.60 7.92
CA ASN A 139 5.26 14.14 7.14
C ASN A 139 5.83 13.12 6.13
N HIS A 140 5.69 11.81 6.39
CA HIS A 140 6.09 10.79 5.43
C HIS A 140 5.18 10.78 4.19
N LEU A 141 3.89 11.09 4.34
CA LEU A 141 2.95 11.14 3.22
C LEU A 141 3.38 12.19 2.18
N HIS A 142 3.82 13.35 2.66
CA HIS A 142 4.39 14.38 1.78
C HIS A 142 5.67 13.90 1.11
N ALA A 143 6.57 13.26 1.87
CA ALA A 143 7.83 12.74 1.34
C ALA A 143 7.62 11.65 0.26
N PHE A 144 6.61 10.80 0.40
CA PHE A 144 6.27 9.78 -0.61
C PHE A 144 5.88 10.42 -1.93
N VAL A 145 4.98 11.42 -1.88
CA VAL A 145 4.55 12.16 -3.08
C VAL A 145 5.73 12.92 -3.68
N GLN A 146 6.56 13.55 -2.85
CA GLN A 146 7.73 14.30 -3.32
C GLN A 146 8.76 13.39 -3.98
N HIS A 147 8.96 12.17 -3.48
CA HIS A 147 9.84 11.20 -4.12
C HIS A 147 9.35 10.87 -5.53
N SER A 148 8.06 10.58 -5.72
CA SER A 148 7.48 10.32 -7.05
C SER A 148 7.65 11.51 -8.00
N VAL A 149 7.57 12.75 -7.50
CA VAL A 149 7.87 13.96 -8.29
C VAL A 149 9.35 14.01 -8.67
N ASN A 150 10.25 13.73 -7.74
CA ASN A 150 11.70 13.82 -7.97
C ASN A 150 12.21 12.79 -8.99
N VAL A 151 11.56 11.62 -9.07
CA VAL A 151 11.93 10.56 -10.01
C VAL A 151 11.17 10.64 -11.33
N PHE A 152 10.21 11.56 -11.47
CA PHE A 152 9.33 11.64 -12.64
C PHE A 152 10.10 11.77 -13.95
N GLU A 153 11.03 12.74 -14.03
CA GLU A 153 11.84 12.96 -15.24
C GLU A 153 12.71 11.73 -15.58
N LYS A 154 13.30 11.09 -14.56
CA LYS A 154 14.06 9.85 -14.76
C LYS A 154 13.19 8.74 -15.32
N CYS A 155 11.99 8.54 -14.74
CA CYS A 155 11.03 7.56 -15.24
C CYS A 155 10.60 7.85 -16.68
N LEU A 156 10.35 9.14 -16.99
CA LEU A 156 9.97 9.59 -18.32
C LEU A 156 11.08 9.31 -19.35
N ASN A 157 12.35 9.48 -18.96
CA ASN A 157 13.51 9.28 -19.82
C ASN A 157 14.06 7.84 -19.80
N GLY A 158 13.50 6.94 -18.98
CA GLY A 158 14.00 5.57 -18.83
C GLY A 158 15.35 5.47 -18.12
N GLU A 159 15.69 6.46 -17.29
CA GLU A 159 16.94 6.51 -16.54
C GLU A 159 16.87 5.70 -15.22
N PRO A 160 17.99 5.13 -14.75
CA PRO A 160 18.04 4.47 -13.44
C PRO A 160 17.68 5.42 -12.28
N ILE A 161 16.84 4.91 -11.38
CA ILE A 161 16.30 5.65 -10.22
C ILE A 161 17.28 5.61 -9.05
#